data_AF-A0A357ZIX0-F1
#
_entry.id   AF-A0A357ZIX0-F1
#
_cell.length_a   1.000
_cell.length_b   1.000
_cell.length_c   1.000
_cell.angle_alpha   90.00
_cell.angle_beta   90.00
_cell.angle_gamma   90.00
#
_symmetry.space_group_name_H-M   'P 1'
#
loop_
_entity.id
_entity.type
_entity.pdbx_description
1 polymer ?
#
loop_
_entity_poly.entity_id
_entity_poly.type
_entity_poly.pdbx_seq_one_letter_code
_entity_poly.pdbx_strand_id
1 'polypeptide(L)' 'MPGDVKIKKSKVRGVESAGMICSEHELGLSHDHSGIMELPDDIEDGQV' A
#
# COMPACT_ATOMS: atom_id res chain seq x y z
N MET A 1 8.58 -0.80 -4.57
CA MET A 1 8.47 0.15 -3.45
C MET A 1 9.87 0.58 -3.06
N PRO A 2 10.04 1.68 -2.31
CA PRO A 2 11.31 2.01 -1.68
C PRO A 2 11.95 0.76 -1.04
N GLY A 3 13.24 0.52 -1.27
CA GLY A 3 13.94 -0.66 -0.75
C GLY A 3 13.69 -1.98 -1.50
N ASP A 4 13.49 -1.94 -2.82
CA ASP A 4 13.42 -3.13 -3.71
C ASP A 4 12.28 -4.13 -3.44
N VAL A 5 11.27 -3.73 -2.66
CA VAL A 5 10.08 -4.56 -2.45
C VAL A 5 9.26 -4.63 -3.74
N LYS A 6 9.12 -5.85 -4.28
CA LYS A 6 8.28 -6.15 -5.46
C LYS A 6 6.96 -6.78 -5.01
N ILE A 7 5.85 -6.08 -5.28
CA ILE A 7 4.51 -6.61 -5.05
C ILE A 7 4.22 -7.73 -6.05
N LYS A 8 3.69 -8.84 -5.54
CA LYS A 8 3.32 -10.03 -6.30
C LYS A 8 2.06 -10.65 -5.71
N LYS A 9 1.36 -11.43 -6.53
CA LYS A 9 0.26 -12.27 -6.03
C LYS A 9 0.77 -13.24 -4.98
N SER A 10 0.03 -13.37 -3.89
CA SER A 10 0.39 -14.25 -2.77
C SER A 10 -0.86 -14.78 -2.08
N LYS A 11 -0.69 -15.80 -1.23
CA LYS A 11 -1.77 -16.30 -0.36
C LYS A 11 -1.52 -15.84 1.07
N VAL A 12 -2.49 -15.12 1.64
CA VAL A 12 -2.48 -14.67 3.03
C VAL A 12 -3.55 -15.44 3.77
N ARG A 13 -3.14 -16.28 4.73
CA ARG A 13 -4.05 -17.16 5.51
C ARG A 13 -4.99 -18.00 4.63
N GLY A 14 -4.49 -18.47 3.49
CA GLY A 14 -5.24 -19.29 2.52
C GLY A 14 -6.06 -18.50 1.50
N VAL A 15 -6.19 -17.18 1.65
CA VAL A 15 -6.92 -16.31 0.72
C VAL A 15 -5.95 -15.65 -0.26
N GLU A 16 -6.31 -15.60 -1.54
CA GLU A 16 -5.48 -14.93 -2.55
C GLU A 16 -5.52 -13.41 -2.36
N SER A 17 -4.35 -12.78 -2.39
CA SER A 17 -4.18 -11.33 -2.43
C SER A 17 -3.45 -10.92 -3.71
N ALA A 18 -3.98 -9.90 -4.38
CA ALA A 18 -3.45 -9.37 -5.64
C ALA A 18 -2.63 -8.09 -5.45
N GLY A 19 -2.43 -7.61 -4.22
CA GLY A 19 -1.74 -6.36 -3.96
C GLY A 19 -1.55 -6.09 -2.47
N MET A 20 -1.31 -4.82 -2.16
CA MET A 20 -1.07 -4.30 -0.81
C MET A 20 -1.61 -2.88 -0.73
N ILE A 21 -2.31 -2.56 0.35
CA ILE A 21 -2.68 -1.18 0.69
C ILE A 21 -1.51 -0.60 1.49
N CYS A 22 -0.98 0.53 1.05
CA CYS A 22 0.29 1.06 1.55
C CYS A 22 0.08 2.14 2.62
N SER A 23 1.00 2.17 3.58
CA SER A 23 1.22 3.27 4.52
C SER A 23 2.06 4.39 3.93
N GLU A 24 2.07 5.56 4.57
CA GLU A 24 2.97 6.66 4.20
C GLU A 24 4.46 6.25 4.28
N HIS A 25 4.82 5.47 5.30
CA HIS A 25 6.17 4.97 5.48
C HIS A 25 6.59 3.98 4.38
N GLU A 26 5.72 3.05 4.01
CA GLU A 26 6.00 2.11 2.91
C GLU A 26 6.17 2.81 1.55
N LEU A 27 5.57 3.98 1.39
CA LEU A 27 5.76 4.85 0.21
C LEU A 27 6.97 5.80 0.35
N GLY A 28 7.60 5.87 1.52
CA GLY A 28 8.73 6.76 1.79
C GLY A 28 8.33 8.24 1.92
N LEU A 29 7.07 8.51 2.25
CA LEU A 29 6.51 9.87 2.37
C LEU A 29 6.59 10.41 3.80
N SER A 30 6.58 9.51 4.79
CA SER A 30 6.60 9.85 6.21
C SER A 30 7.36 8.79 7.02
N HIS A 31 7.67 9.10 8.27
CA HIS A 31 8.17 8.12 9.26
C HIS A 31 7.02 7.60 10.14
N ASP A 32 5.77 7.92 9.80
CA ASP A 32 4.62 7.44 10.53
C ASP A 32 4.37 5.95 10.27
N HIS A 33 4.17 5.20 11.36
CA HIS A 33 3.92 3.76 11.38
C HIS A 33 2.52 3.43 11.93
N SER A 34 1.62 4.41 11.95
CA SER A 34 0.24 4.27 12.45
C SER A 34 -0.60 3.26 11.67
N GLY A 35 -0.31 3.03 10.39
CA GLY A 35 -1.00 2.05 9.54
C GLY A 35 -1.16 2.51 8.10
N ILE A 36 -2.27 2.10 7.48
CA ILE A 36 -2.63 2.48 6.10
C ILE A 36 -2.80 3.99 5.99
N MET A 37 -2.35 4.58 4.87
CA MET A 37 -2.61 5.99 4.57
C MET A 37 -4.11 6.22 4.32
N GLU A 38 -4.70 7.16 5.04
CA GLU A 38 -6.04 7.66 4.75
C GLU A 38 -5.98 8.65 3.58
N LEU A 39 -6.80 8.40 2.55
CA LEU A 39 -6.90 9.28 1.38
C LEU A 39 -8.05 10.27 1.56
N PRO A 40 -7.96 11.47 0.96
CA PRO A 40 -9.09 12.39 0.88
C PRO A 40 -10.29 11.74 0.19
N ASP A 41 -11.50 12.10 0.63
CA ASP A 41 -12.75 11.58 0.08
C ASP A 41 -12.98 12.00 -1.39
N ASP A 42 -12.31 13.05 -1.86
CA ASP A 42 -12.44 13.64 -3.18
C ASP A 42 -11.33 13.25 -4.16
N ILE A 43 -10.67 12.12 -3.92
CA ILE A 43 -9.65 11.57 -4.83
C ILE A 43 -10.28 10.72 -5.94
N GLU A 44 -9.78 10.85 -7.17
CA GLU A 44 -10.20 9.99 -8.28
C GLU A 44 -9.46 8.65 -8.23
N ASP A 45 -10.18 7.55 -8.40
CA ASP A 45 -9.59 6.22 -8.44
C ASP A 45 -8.76 6.00 -9.72
N GLY A 46 -7.63 5.29 -9.56
CA GLY A 46 -6.79 4.88 -10.69
C GLY A 46 -5.98 5.99 -11.35
N GLN A 47 -5.90 7.19 -10.76
CA GLN A 47 -5.00 8.24 -11.24
C GLN A 47 -3.53 7.77 -11.21
N VAL A 48 -2.82 8.10 -12.29
CA VAL A 48 -1.42 7.74 -12.58
C VAL A 48 -0.47 8.89 -12.32
#